data_AF-A0A517XL10-F1
#
_entry.id   AF-A0A517XL10-F1
#
_cell.length_a   1.000
_cell.length_b   1.000
_cell.length_c   1.000
_cell.angle_alpha   90.00
_cell.angle_beta   90.00
_cell.angle_gamma   90.00
#
_symmetry.space_group_name_H-M   'P 1'
#
loop_
_entity.id
_entity.type
_entity.pdbx_description
1 polymer ?
#
loop_
_entity_poly.entity_id
_entity_poly.type
_entity_poly.pdbx_seq_one_letter_code
_entity_poly.pdbx_strand_id
1 'polypeptide(L)'
;MILTPASTALRRANRRAGFTLLEVLVVVAILVILSTVAVISTMTYLETARKSRAQLQCKSLAQTIEAYYVNPQSGNQYPTSLQDLLTPPFGGGSMLKNGQDDLVDPWGQQYQVQFIQGQDGNQVPLVYTNAKDGTPISQYGAGPLSKMQ
;
A
#
# COMPACT_ATOMS: atom_id res chain seq x y z
N MET A 1 88.21 -30.20 21.42
CA MET A 1 87.00 -30.36 20.58
C MET A 1 85.88 -29.59 21.25
N ILE A 2 85.17 -28.77 20.48
CA ILE A 2 84.54 -27.50 20.89
C ILE A 2 83.18 -27.71 21.57
N LEU A 3 82.94 -27.03 22.70
CA LEU A 3 81.61 -26.89 23.31
C LEU A 3 80.85 -25.78 22.56
N THR A 4 79.84 -26.14 21.78
CA THR A 4 78.92 -25.19 21.14
C THR A 4 77.81 -24.77 22.11
N PRO A 5 77.55 -23.47 22.33
CA PRO A 5 76.38 -23.04 23.08
C PRO A 5 75.14 -23.12 22.19
N ALA A 6 74.07 -23.75 22.69
CA ALA A 6 72.76 -23.73 22.06
C ALA A 6 72.11 -22.35 22.29
N SER A 7 71.85 -21.61 21.20
CA SER A 7 71.15 -20.34 21.21
C SER A 7 69.64 -20.57 21.40
N THR A 8 69.15 -20.32 22.61
CA THR A 8 67.73 -20.40 22.92
C THR A 8 66.98 -19.21 22.32
N ALA A 9 66.40 -19.40 21.13
CA ALA A 9 65.49 -18.42 20.55
C ALA A 9 64.21 -18.31 21.38
N LEU A 10 64.00 -17.15 22.03
CA LEU A 10 62.76 -16.85 22.75
C LEU A 10 61.59 -16.77 21.76
N ARG A 11 60.79 -17.84 21.68
CA ARG A 11 59.52 -17.85 20.98
C ARG A 11 58.60 -16.78 21.56
N ARG A 12 58.33 -15.72 20.81
CA ARG A 12 57.30 -14.73 21.14
C ARG A 12 55.93 -15.42 21.07
N ALA A 13 55.31 -15.66 22.22
CA ALA A 13 53.96 -16.18 22.28
C ALA A 13 53.02 -15.19 21.61
N ASN A 14 52.48 -15.58 20.46
CA ASN A 14 51.47 -14.81 19.74
C ASN A 14 50.21 -14.81 20.61
N ARG A 15 49.98 -13.73 21.37
CA ARG A 15 48.78 -13.59 22.21
C ARG A 15 47.59 -13.51 21.26
N ARG A 16 46.87 -14.62 21.09
CA ARG A 16 45.55 -14.63 20.46
C ARG A 16 44.67 -13.73 21.32
N ALA A 17 44.36 -12.54 20.82
CA ALA A 17 43.35 -11.68 21.42
C ALA A 17 42.00 -12.40 21.23
N GLY A 18 41.47 -12.96 22.31
CA GLY A 18 40.11 -13.50 22.35
C GLY A 18 39.12 -12.37 22.59
N PHE A 19 37.93 -12.48 22.00
CA PHE A 19 36.80 -11.59 22.27
C PHE A 19 36.53 -11.52 23.78
N THR A 20 36.31 -10.32 24.29
CA THR A 20 35.89 -10.15 25.69
C THR A 20 34.40 -10.39 25.82
N LEU A 21 33.94 -10.96 26.94
CA LEU A 21 32.51 -11.14 27.22
C LEU A 21 31.76 -9.81 27.19
N LEU A 22 32.42 -8.73 27.60
CA LEU A 22 31.87 -7.38 27.62
C LEU A 22 31.53 -6.89 26.21
N GLU A 23 32.37 -7.23 25.23
CA GLU A 23 32.17 -6.83 23.83
C GLU A 23 30.93 -7.47 23.22
N VAL A 24 30.69 -8.76 23.50
CA VAL A 24 29.45 -9.43 23.07
C VAL A 24 28.25 -8.89 23.86
N LEU A 25 28.40 -8.64 25.17
CA LEU A 25 27.32 -8.13 26.03
C LEU A 25 26.83 -6.74 25.59
N VAL A 26 27.74 -5.82 25.27
CA VAL A 26 27.36 -4.50 24.75
C VAL A 26 26.67 -4.61 23.39
N VAL A 27 27.15 -5.49 22.50
CA VAL A 27 26.54 -5.69 21.18
C VAL A 27 25.12 -6.24 21.32
N VAL A 28 24.89 -7.29 22.10
CA VAL A 28 23.53 -7.84 22.26
C VAL A 28 22.60 -6.87 23.00
N ALA A 29 23.10 -6.08 23.95
CA ALA A 29 22.30 -5.05 24.61
C ALA A 29 21.79 -3.99 23.62
N ILE A 30 22.67 -3.50 22.72
CA ILE A 30 22.28 -2.53 21.68
C ILE A 30 21.31 -3.18 20.67
N LEU A 31 21.52 -4.44 20.28
CA LEU A 31 20.61 -5.16 19.37
C LEU A 31 19.20 -5.32 19.95
N VAL A 32 19.06 -5.56 21.26
CA VAL A 32 17.75 -5.62 21.92
C VAL A 32 17.06 -4.25 21.87
N ILE A 33 17.78 -3.16 22.17
CA ILE A 33 17.21 -1.80 22.11
C ILE A 33 16.77 -1.46 20.68
N LEU A 34 17.65 -1.64 19.69
CA LEU A 34 17.35 -1.31 18.29
C LEU A 34 16.22 -2.15 17.70
N SER A 35 16.15 -3.45 18.04
CA SER A 35 15.12 -4.35 17.49
C SER A 35 13.71 -3.95 17.93
N THR A 36 13.54 -3.43 19.15
CA THR A 36 12.22 -2.96 19.63
C THR A 36 11.69 -1.75 18.85
N VAL A 37 12.55 -0.80 18.46
CA VAL A 37 12.15 0.43 17.75
C VAL A 37 11.86 0.17 16.26
N ALA A 38 12.56 -0.77 15.64
CA ALA A 38 12.47 -1.03 14.20
C ALA A 38 11.09 -1.56 13.75
N VAL A 39 10.34 -2.26 14.62
CA VAL A 39 9.06 -2.89 14.25
C VAL A 39 7.92 -1.88 14.13
N ILE A 40 7.85 -0.88 15.02
CA ILE A 40 6.68 0.00 15.16
C ILE A 40 6.53 0.96 13.97
N SER A 41 7.63 1.43 13.37
CA SER A 41 7.60 2.43 12.29
C SER A 41 7.12 1.89 10.95
N THR A 42 7.32 0.59 10.68
CA THR A 42 6.97 -0.01 9.38
C THR A 42 5.46 -0.20 9.20
N MET A 43 4.73 -0.47 10.29
CA MET A 43 3.29 -0.72 10.26
C MET A 43 2.48 0.54 9.92
N THR A 44 2.84 1.69 10.53
CA THR A 44 2.14 2.96 10.29
C THR A 44 2.33 3.44 8.85
N TYR A 45 3.55 3.33 8.32
CA TYR A 45 3.85 3.69 6.93
C TYR A 45 3.05 2.83 5.94
N LEU A 46 2.94 1.52 6.17
CA LEU A 46 2.18 0.63 5.32
C LEU A 46 0.69 0.98 5.30
N GLU A 47 0.09 1.29 6.45
CA GLU A 47 -1.31 1.71 6.51
C GLU A 47 -1.54 3.06 5.79
N THR A 48 -0.64 4.04 5.94
CA THR A 48 -0.73 5.30 5.19
C THR A 48 -0.63 5.06 3.68
N ALA A 49 0.28 4.19 3.25
CA ALA A 49 0.42 3.82 1.84
C ALA A 49 -0.83 3.11 1.30
N ARG A 50 -1.45 2.22 2.09
CA ARG A 50 -2.74 1.57 1.77
C ARG A 50 -3.85 2.61 1.60
N LYS A 51 -4.01 3.54 2.55
CA LYS A 51 -5.01 4.62 2.46
C LYS A 51 -4.81 5.48 1.21
N SER A 52 -3.57 5.86 0.91
CA SER A 52 -3.22 6.64 -0.29
C SER A 52 -3.57 5.88 -1.58
N ARG A 53 -3.22 4.59 -1.65
CA ARG A 53 -3.58 3.72 -2.78
C ARG A 53 -5.09 3.63 -2.94
N ALA A 54 -5.82 3.46 -1.83
CA ALA A 54 -7.28 3.38 -1.85
C ALA A 54 -7.92 4.67 -2.40
N GLN A 55 -7.43 5.84 -1.99
CA GLN A 55 -7.91 7.12 -2.52
C GLN A 55 -7.69 7.25 -4.03
N LEU A 56 -6.51 6.87 -4.52
CA LEU A 56 -6.20 6.90 -5.95
C LEU A 56 -7.09 5.95 -6.75
N GLN A 57 -7.38 4.79 -6.19
CA GLN A 57 -8.24 3.78 -6.81
C GLN A 57 -9.71 4.24 -6.84
N CYS A 58 -10.22 4.84 -5.75
CA CYS A 58 -11.55 5.49 -5.76
C CYS A 58 -11.64 6.55 -6.88
N LYS A 59 -10.59 7.36 -7.06
CA LYS A 59 -10.52 8.36 -8.14
C LYS A 59 -10.52 7.73 -9.53
N SER A 60 -9.73 6.66 -9.72
CA SER A 60 -9.72 5.94 -10.99
C SER A 60 -11.09 5.34 -11.30
N LEU A 61 -11.74 4.71 -10.32
CA LEU A 61 -13.07 4.14 -10.49
C LEU A 61 -14.12 5.21 -10.80
N ALA A 62 -14.09 6.33 -10.09
CA ALA A 62 -14.98 7.46 -10.36
C ALA A 62 -14.83 7.98 -11.81
N GLN A 63 -13.60 8.07 -12.31
CA GLN A 63 -13.32 8.44 -13.71
C GLN A 63 -13.83 7.39 -14.70
N THR A 64 -13.66 6.09 -14.40
CA THR A 64 -14.17 5.01 -15.25
C THR A 64 -15.70 4.99 -15.29
N ILE A 65 -16.38 5.26 -14.17
CA ILE A 65 -17.84 5.39 -14.09
C ILE A 65 -18.33 6.54 -14.98
N GLU A 66 -17.59 7.63 -15.05
CA GLU A 66 -17.93 8.75 -15.95
C GLU A 66 -17.68 8.40 -17.41
N ALA A 67 -16.60 7.70 -17.71
CA ALA A 67 -16.37 7.18 -19.05
C ALA A 67 -17.49 6.22 -19.49
N TYR A 68 -18.03 5.42 -18.56
CA TYR A 68 -19.22 4.60 -18.78
C TYR A 68 -20.44 5.47 -19.12
N TYR A 69 -20.71 6.51 -18.34
CA TYR A 69 -21.84 7.41 -18.57
C TYR A 69 -21.76 8.14 -19.93
N VAL A 70 -20.56 8.56 -20.34
CA VAL A 70 -20.32 9.26 -21.61
C VAL A 70 -20.35 8.31 -22.82
N ASN A 71 -20.22 7.00 -22.60
CA ASN A 71 -20.31 6.02 -23.69
C ASN A 71 -21.72 6.06 -24.32
N PRO A 72 -21.87 6.30 -25.63
CA PRO A 72 -23.18 6.37 -26.29
C PRO A 72 -24.05 5.13 -26.10
N GLN A 73 -23.44 3.96 -25.90
CA GLN A 73 -24.15 2.69 -25.72
C GLN A 73 -24.72 2.51 -24.32
N SER A 74 -24.29 3.31 -23.33
CA SER A 74 -24.84 3.26 -21.96
C SER A 74 -26.22 3.92 -21.85
N GLY A 75 -26.65 4.68 -22.88
CA GLY A 75 -27.93 5.39 -22.86
C GLY A 75 -28.00 6.51 -21.84
N ASN A 76 -26.87 7.17 -21.54
CA ASN A 76 -26.76 8.24 -20.54
C ASN A 76 -27.13 7.74 -19.13
N GLN A 77 -26.74 6.51 -18.80
CA GLN A 77 -26.96 5.90 -17.49
C GLN A 77 -25.63 5.55 -16.85
N TYR A 78 -25.58 5.70 -15.53
CA TYR A 78 -24.48 5.18 -14.74
C TYR A 78 -24.58 3.65 -14.61
N PRO A 79 -23.45 2.97 -14.35
CA PRO A 79 -23.47 1.55 -14.02
C PRO A 79 -24.29 1.30 -12.75
N THR A 80 -25.06 0.21 -12.72
CA THR A 80 -25.83 -0.18 -11.53
C THR A 80 -24.92 -0.79 -10.46
N SER A 81 -23.83 -1.42 -10.91
CA SER A 81 -22.82 -2.05 -10.05
C SER A 81 -21.42 -1.80 -10.60
N LEU A 82 -20.39 -1.87 -9.76
CA LEU A 82 -19.01 -1.80 -10.25
C LEU A 82 -18.64 -2.99 -11.17
N GLN A 83 -19.38 -4.10 -11.09
CA GLN A 83 -19.19 -5.25 -12.00
C GLN A 83 -19.57 -4.90 -13.44
N ASP A 84 -20.44 -3.91 -13.65
CA ASP A 84 -20.80 -3.43 -14.99
C ASP A 84 -19.59 -2.76 -15.67
N LEU A 85 -18.58 -2.32 -14.91
CA LEU A 85 -17.32 -1.82 -15.47
C LEU A 85 -16.41 -2.95 -15.97
N LEU A 86 -16.52 -4.14 -15.38
CA LEU A 86 -15.78 -5.33 -15.77
C LEU A 86 -16.42 -6.00 -17.00
N THR A 87 -17.75 -6.11 -16.99
CA THR A 87 -18.54 -6.71 -18.08
C THR A 87 -19.71 -5.78 -18.43
N PRO A 88 -19.49 -4.77 -19.30
CA PRO A 88 -20.55 -3.82 -19.64
C PRO A 88 -21.75 -4.52 -20.32
N PRO A 89 -22.99 -4.27 -19.86
CA PRO A 89 -24.19 -4.93 -20.40
C PRO A 89 -24.49 -4.52 -21.84
N PHE A 90 -23.97 -3.37 -22.29
CA PHE A 90 -24.07 -2.90 -23.67
C PHE A 90 -23.01 -3.53 -24.60
N GLY A 91 -22.20 -4.46 -24.09
CA GLY A 91 -21.11 -5.11 -24.82
C GLY A 91 -19.81 -4.29 -24.79
N GLY A 92 -18.70 -4.95 -25.14
CA GLY A 92 -17.36 -4.38 -25.06
C GLY A 92 -16.45 -5.14 -24.09
N GLY A 93 -15.18 -4.72 -24.03
CA GLY A 93 -14.22 -5.26 -23.06
C GLY A 93 -14.31 -4.57 -21.70
N SER A 94 -13.60 -5.11 -20.71
CA SER A 94 -13.43 -4.49 -19.40
C SER A 94 -12.94 -3.05 -19.53
N MET A 95 -13.62 -2.12 -18.84
CA MET A 95 -13.20 -0.73 -18.72
C MET A 95 -12.17 -0.54 -17.60
N LEU A 96 -11.88 -1.60 -16.85
CA LEU A 96 -10.87 -1.67 -15.79
C LEU A 96 -9.55 -2.16 -16.36
N LYS A 97 -8.44 -1.53 -15.93
CA LYS A 97 -7.10 -1.81 -16.45
C LYS A 97 -6.61 -3.18 -16.02
N ASN A 98 -6.85 -3.55 -14.76
CA ASN A 98 -6.44 -4.82 -14.18
C ASN A 98 -7.63 -5.76 -13.90
N GLY A 99 -8.82 -5.45 -14.44
CA GLY A 99 -10.03 -6.25 -14.26
C GLY A 99 -10.54 -6.24 -12.82
N GLN A 100 -10.90 -7.41 -12.28
CA GLN A 100 -11.52 -7.56 -10.95
C GLN A 100 -10.63 -7.01 -9.82
N ASP A 101 -9.30 -7.01 -9.99
CA ASP A 101 -8.36 -6.50 -8.99
C ASP A 101 -8.53 -4.99 -8.75
N ASP A 102 -9.01 -4.24 -9.75
CA ASP A 102 -9.29 -2.81 -9.60
C ASP A 102 -10.53 -2.53 -8.73
N LEU A 103 -11.34 -3.56 -8.44
CA LEU A 103 -12.56 -3.45 -7.62
C LEU A 103 -12.34 -3.86 -6.17
N VAL A 104 -11.15 -4.33 -5.83
CA VAL A 104 -10.77 -4.73 -4.48
C VAL A 104 -9.79 -3.71 -3.90
N ASP A 105 -10.07 -3.27 -2.69
CA ASP A 105 -9.27 -2.32 -1.97
C ASP A 105 -8.00 -2.96 -1.35
N PRO A 106 -7.07 -2.16 -0.80
CA PRO A 106 -5.82 -2.67 -0.22
C PRO A 106 -5.98 -3.59 1.01
N TRP A 107 -7.19 -3.71 1.57
CA TRP A 107 -7.51 -4.57 2.69
C TRP A 107 -8.33 -5.81 2.27
N GLY A 108 -8.64 -5.96 0.98
CA GLY A 108 -9.34 -7.11 0.42
C GLY A 108 -10.87 -6.95 0.36
N GLN A 109 -11.39 -5.75 0.59
CA GLN A 109 -12.83 -5.47 0.51
C GLN A 109 -13.19 -4.90 -0.85
N GLN A 110 -14.42 -5.15 -1.33
CA GLN A 110 -14.87 -4.55 -2.58
C GLN A 110 -15.22 -3.08 -2.37
N TYR A 111 -14.82 -2.23 -3.31
CA TYR A 111 -15.29 -0.85 -3.36
C TYR A 111 -16.81 -0.80 -3.50
N GLN A 112 -17.40 0.26 -2.93
CA GLN A 112 -18.83 0.51 -3.01
C GLN A 112 -19.08 1.79 -3.81
N VAL A 113 -20.24 1.83 -4.47
CA VAL A 113 -20.69 2.99 -5.23
C VAL A 113 -22.08 3.40 -4.75
N GLN A 114 -22.27 4.70 -4.56
CA GLN A 114 -23.56 5.30 -4.26
C GLN A 114 -23.79 6.47 -5.22
N PHE A 115 -25.01 6.60 -5.73
CA PHE A 115 -25.41 7.73 -6.57
C PHE A 115 -26.15 8.74 -5.72
N ILE A 116 -25.55 9.93 -5.56
CA ILE A 116 -26.10 11.03 -4.75
C ILE A 116 -26.70 12.05 -5.70
N GLN A 117 -27.84 12.62 -5.35
CA GLN A 117 -28.43 13.73 -6.09
C GLN A 117 -27.65 15.01 -5.77
N GLY A 118 -27.03 15.60 -6.78
CA GLY A 118 -26.41 16.92 -6.71
C GLY A 118 -27.44 18.04 -6.60
N GLN A 119 -27.00 19.26 -6.30
CA GLN A 119 -27.91 20.41 -6.11
C GLN A 119 -28.71 20.76 -7.38
N ASP A 120 -28.18 20.42 -8.54
CA ASP A 120 -28.84 20.63 -9.85
C ASP A 120 -29.82 19.50 -10.23
N GLY A 121 -30.04 18.52 -9.34
CA GLY A 121 -30.88 17.34 -9.62
C GLY A 121 -30.19 16.26 -10.48
N ASN A 122 -28.92 16.44 -10.81
CA ASN A 122 -28.11 15.44 -11.51
C ASN A 122 -27.51 14.42 -10.53
N GLN A 123 -27.42 13.16 -10.95
CA GLN A 123 -26.77 12.11 -10.17
C GLN A 123 -25.23 12.21 -10.26
N VAL A 124 -24.58 12.12 -9.10
CA VAL A 124 -23.13 12.09 -8.95
C VAL A 124 -22.70 10.77 -8.33
N PRO A 125 -21.78 10.01 -8.95
CA PRO A 125 -21.24 8.81 -8.35
C PRO A 125 -20.31 9.16 -7.19
N LEU A 126 -20.51 8.50 -6.05
CA LEU A 126 -19.61 8.48 -4.91
C LEU A 126 -19.05 7.07 -4.78
N VAL A 127 -17.75 6.92 -5.05
CA VAL A 127 -17.04 5.66 -4.82
C VAL A 127 -16.39 5.72 -3.45
N TYR A 128 -16.56 4.68 -2.63
CA TYR A 128 -16.01 4.66 -1.28
C TYR A 128 -15.60 3.26 -0.80
N THR A 129 -14.71 3.25 0.20
CA THR A 129 -14.38 2.10 1.03
C THR A 129 -14.07 2.57 2.47
N ASN A 130 -13.96 1.63 3.41
CA ASN A 130 -13.55 1.91 4.77
C ASN A 130 -12.18 1.27 5.04
N ALA A 131 -11.24 2.07 5.56
CA ALA A 131 -9.99 1.52 6.06
C ALA A 131 -10.24 0.59 7.27
N LYS A 132 -9.26 -0.25 7.63
CA LYS A 132 -9.35 -1.17 8.77
C LYS A 132 -9.69 -0.51 10.11
N ASP A 133 -9.35 0.77 10.27
CA ASP A 133 -9.64 1.56 11.46
C ASP A 133 -11.00 2.28 11.41
N GLY A 134 -11.81 2.04 10.38
CA GLY A 134 -13.11 2.68 10.16
C GLY A 134 -13.03 4.05 9.50
N THR A 135 -11.83 4.53 9.11
CA THR A 135 -11.72 5.79 8.35
C THR A 135 -12.41 5.63 6.99
N PRO A 136 -13.46 6.42 6.68
CA PRO A 136 -14.06 6.40 5.36
C PRO A 136 -13.12 7.04 4.35
N ILE A 137 -12.95 6.38 3.20
CA ILE A 137 -12.18 6.85 2.06
C ILE A 137 -13.14 6.93 0.90
N SER A 138 -13.39 8.13 0.40
CA SER A 138 -14.39 8.36 -0.63
C SER A 138 -13.91 9.34 -1.68
N GLN A 139 -14.45 9.20 -2.88
CA GLN A 139 -14.20 10.08 -4.00
C GLN A 139 -15.50 10.27 -4.78
N TYR A 140 -15.93 11.51 -4.88
CA TYR A 140 -16.97 11.89 -5.84
C TYR A 140 -16.43 11.74 -7.27
N GLY A 141 -17.33 11.70 -8.25
CA GLY A 141 -17.03 11.78 -9.68
C GLY A 141 -15.89 12.75 -10.04
N ALA A 142 -15.25 12.58 -11.18
CA ALA A 142 -14.27 13.52 -11.74
C ALA A 142 -14.87 14.56 -12.72
N GLY A 143 -16.18 14.56 -12.93
CA GLY A 143 -16.91 15.35 -13.90
C GLY A 143 -17.32 16.72 -13.36
N PRO A 144 -17.96 17.57 -14.18
CA PRO A 144 -18.34 18.94 -13.79
C PRO A 144 -19.16 19.02 -12.49
N LEU A 145 -19.93 17.96 -12.22
CA LEU A 145 -20.81 17.83 -11.06
C LEU A 145 -20.07 17.59 -9.74
N SER A 146 -18.77 17.26 -9.79
CA SER A 146 -17.93 17.09 -8.60
C SER A 146 -17.50 18.41 -7.96
N LYS A 147 -17.58 19.52 -8.71
CA LYS A 147 -17.13 20.85 -8.29
C LYS A 147 -18.22 21.69 -7.62
N MET A 148 -19.38 21.10 -7.34
CA MET A 148 -20.57 21.80 -6.82
C MET A 148 -20.78 21.59 -5.30
N GLN A 149 -19.71 21.29 -4.57
CA GLN A 149 -19.63 21.44 -3.12
C GLN A 149 -18.84 22.69 -2.76
#